data_AF-A0A8I5ZLP1-F1
#
_entry.id   AF-A0A8I5ZLP1-F1
#
_cell.length_a   1.000
_cell.length_b   1.000
_cell.length_c   1.000
_cell.angle_alpha   90.00
_cell.angle_beta   90.00
_cell.angle_gamma   90.00
#
_symmetry.space_group_name_H-M   'P 1'
#
loop_
_entity.id
_entity.type
_entity.pdbx_description
1 polymer ?
#
loop_
_entity_poly.entity_id
_entity_poly.type
_entity_poly.pdbx_seq_one_letter_code
_entity_poly.pdbx_strand_id
1 'polypeptide(L)'
;MDRHIPMHALPKEIQQMSPEETVCKYCGVSYLILHEFKAMEEKLKAVQEELKFYQGSIEREKRLQEKLQSLSQEFEKYKTDSESKKERVQHASMQLKKQQNEFQRVQKELSHLQLELKIKQKQSQVFSQRLSEYKYFWNKTLLLLTFTKRELTSIKYEINDNFQNWTSLKGEVFLQIKSISDTALAEIDMLNKSLTVSQRNKVSLEEEMKCLKVLSDAAILRSQQMEASKQHEVNLQARCYELQKEALDLQCQVEALGLRLQKTVKELDNCKEMLMHKRLLKEKEDSLITCQQLYKTVQEELTTKGRQEEDIKRRINLAENELEMTKTLLLQTQEEILTLKNESFENDTLAQLLVPSHTCCF
;
A
#
# COMPACT_ATOMS: atom_id res chain seq x y z
N MET A 1 37.31 142.03 -152.60
CA MET A 1 38.32 142.43 -153.59
C MET A 1 39.14 143.57 -152.99
N ASP A 2 39.94 143.25 -151.98
CA ASP A 2 41.03 144.12 -151.53
C ASP A 2 42.19 143.94 -152.50
N ARG A 3 42.61 145.01 -153.16
CA ARG A 3 43.77 144.97 -154.06
C ARG A 3 45.01 144.74 -153.21
N HIS A 4 45.58 143.55 -153.30
CA HIS A 4 46.83 143.20 -152.62
C HIS A 4 47.96 144.08 -153.16
N ILE A 5 48.50 144.96 -152.31
CA ILE A 5 49.65 145.81 -152.61
C ILE A 5 50.90 145.03 -152.21
N PRO A 6 51.82 144.69 -153.14
CA PRO A 6 53.01 143.92 -152.81
C PRO A 6 53.88 144.66 -151.78
N MET A 7 54.20 144.01 -150.66
CA MET A 7 54.92 144.61 -149.53
C MET A 7 56.38 145.00 -149.83
N HIS A 8 56.95 144.52 -150.94
CA HIS A 8 58.25 144.95 -151.44
C HIS A 8 58.11 145.33 -152.92
N ALA A 9 58.40 146.59 -153.24
CA ALA A 9 58.43 147.06 -154.61
C ALA A 9 59.56 146.35 -155.37
N LEU A 10 59.30 145.94 -156.61
CA LEU A 10 60.31 145.33 -157.47
C LEU A 10 61.55 146.26 -157.58
N PRO A 11 62.78 145.72 -157.56
CA PRO A 11 64.01 146.48 -157.73
C PRO A 11 63.93 147.39 -158.98
N LYS A 12 64.46 148.61 -158.89
CA LYS A 12 64.27 149.66 -159.92
C LYS A 12 64.72 149.21 -161.31
N GLU A 13 65.70 148.31 -161.36
CA GLU A 13 66.25 147.72 -162.58
C GLU A 13 65.17 146.95 -163.35
N ILE A 14 64.27 146.24 -162.67
CA ILE A 14 63.23 145.41 -163.30
C ILE A 14 62.02 146.25 -163.71
N GLN A 15 61.71 147.35 -163.00
CA GLN A 15 60.62 148.26 -163.38
C GLN A 15 60.93 149.07 -164.65
N GLN A 16 62.20 149.22 -165.03
CA GLN A 16 62.64 149.98 -166.21
C GLN A 16 62.99 149.11 -167.43
N MET A 17 62.96 147.78 -167.31
CA MET A 17 63.19 146.86 -168.44
C MET A 17 61.99 146.83 -169.39
N SER A 18 62.26 146.69 -170.69
CA SER A 18 61.18 146.60 -171.67
C SER A 18 60.39 145.30 -171.48
N PRO A 19 59.07 145.27 -171.75
CA PRO A 19 58.23 144.09 -171.56
C PRO A 19 58.73 142.83 -172.29
N GLU A 20 59.54 142.97 -173.34
CA GLU A 20 60.12 141.87 -174.12
C GLU A 20 61.24 141.12 -173.40
N GLU A 21 61.84 141.71 -172.36
CA GLU A 21 62.96 141.13 -171.61
C GLU A 21 62.51 140.41 -170.33
N THR A 22 61.34 140.79 -169.79
CA THR A 22 60.77 140.17 -168.58
C THR A 22 59.84 138.99 -168.87
N VAL A 23 59.62 138.71 -170.16
CA VAL A 23 58.72 137.69 -170.69
C VAL A 23 59.52 136.68 -171.49
N CYS A 24 59.33 135.39 -171.22
CA CYS A 24 60.02 134.33 -171.96
C CYS A 24 59.63 134.35 -173.44
N LYS A 25 60.61 134.54 -174.34
CA LYS A 25 60.38 134.65 -175.80
C LYS A 25 59.70 133.43 -176.44
N TYR A 26 59.70 132.26 -175.78
CA TYR A 26 59.11 131.04 -176.32
C TYR A 26 57.69 130.74 -175.83
N CYS A 27 57.32 131.14 -174.61
CA CYS A 27 56.01 130.81 -174.03
C CYS A 27 55.20 132.03 -173.56
N GLY A 28 55.75 133.24 -173.67
CA GLY A 28 55.01 134.48 -173.37
C GLY A 28 54.68 134.70 -171.89
N VAL A 29 55.16 133.84 -170.99
CA VAL A 29 54.91 133.97 -169.54
C VAL A 29 56.00 134.84 -168.91
N SER A 30 55.58 135.82 -168.10
CA SER A 30 56.49 136.67 -167.32
C SER A 30 57.20 135.85 -166.24
N TYR A 31 58.52 135.98 -166.15
CA TYR A 31 59.34 135.32 -165.12
C TYR A 31 58.89 135.68 -163.69
N LEU A 32 58.28 136.85 -163.50
CA LEU A 32 57.72 137.31 -162.22
C LEU A 32 56.51 136.49 -161.79
N ILE A 33 55.60 136.23 -162.73
CA ILE A 33 54.40 135.41 -162.50
C ILE A 33 54.83 133.98 -162.13
N LEU A 34 55.82 133.43 -162.84
CA LEU A 34 56.35 132.09 -162.55
C LEU A 34 56.97 131.99 -161.15
N HIS A 35 57.71 133.01 -160.69
CA HIS A 35 58.27 133.05 -159.34
C HIS A 35 57.17 133.13 -158.27
N GLU A 36 56.12 133.95 -158.46
CA GLU A 36 54.99 134.02 -157.54
C GLU A 36 54.21 132.69 -157.46
N PHE A 37 54.00 132.02 -158.60
CA PHE A 37 53.42 130.68 -158.61
C PHE A 37 54.31 129.67 -157.87
N LYS A 38 55.63 129.73 -158.03
CA LYS A 38 56.56 128.86 -157.32
C LYS A 38 56.58 129.12 -155.81
N ALA A 39 56.57 130.39 -155.40
CA ALA A 39 56.48 130.78 -153.99
C ALA A 39 55.13 130.37 -153.38
N MET A 40 54.03 130.45 -154.14
CA MET A 40 52.73 129.92 -153.71
C MET A 40 52.74 128.39 -153.64
N GLU A 41 53.39 127.69 -154.57
CA GLU A 41 53.54 126.23 -154.53
C GLU A 41 54.34 125.78 -153.31
N GLU A 42 55.43 126.47 -152.97
CA GLU A 42 56.23 126.20 -151.78
C GLU A 42 55.44 126.48 -150.49
N LYS A 43 54.67 127.57 -150.43
CA LYS A 43 53.75 127.84 -149.32
C LYS A 43 52.65 126.79 -149.22
N LEU A 44 52.11 126.34 -150.34
CA LEU A 44 51.11 125.26 -150.36
C LEU A 44 51.72 123.94 -149.86
N LYS A 45 52.96 123.63 -150.22
CA LYS A 45 53.69 122.47 -149.67
C LYS A 45 53.90 122.59 -148.16
N ALA A 46 54.35 123.75 -147.68
CA ALA A 46 54.53 124.00 -146.25
C ALA A 46 53.21 123.87 -145.46
N VAL A 47 52.13 124.49 -145.94
CA VAL A 47 50.79 124.36 -145.34
C VAL A 47 50.28 122.92 -145.41
N GLN A 48 50.56 122.19 -146.49
CA GLN A 48 50.19 120.79 -146.61
C GLN A 48 50.97 119.89 -145.64
N GLU A 49 52.24 120.18 -145.38
CA GLU A 49 53.06 119.51 -144.37
C GLU A 49 52.55 119.80 -142.95
N GLU A 50 52.20 121.06 -142.65
CA GLU A 50 51.57 121.44 -141.38
C GLU A 50 50.21 120.75 -141.19
N LEU A 51 49.36 120.71 -142.21
CA LEU A 51 48.09 120.00 -142.16
C LEU A 51 48.28 118.50 -141.88
N LYS A 52 49.26 117.85 -142.51
CA LYS A 52 49.61 116.46 -142.22
C LYS A 52 50.08 116.27 -140.77
N PHE A 53 50.88 117.20 -140.25
CA PHE A 53 51.32 117.18 -138.85
C PHE A 53 50.15 117.32 -137.88
N TYR A 54 49.28 118.32 -138.08
CA TYR A 54 48.10 118.55 -137.25
C TYR A 54 47.11 117.39 -137.32
N GLN A 55 46.90 116.81 -138.51
CA GLN A 55 46.09 115.62 -138.69
C GLN A 55 46.64 114.44 -137.87
N GLY A 56 47.95 114.19 -137.93
CA GLY A 56 48.60 113.18 -137.09
C GLY A 56 48.53 113.47 -135.58
N SER A 57 48.46 114.74 -135.20
CA SER A 57 48.26 115.15 -133.80
C SER A 57 46.84 114.89 -133.32
N ILE A 58 45.83 115.18 -134.14
CA ILE A 58 44.42 114.87 -133.87
C ILE A 58 44.25 113.36 -133.70
N GLU A 59 44.89 112.55 -134.55
CA GLU A 59 44.85 111.08 -134.42
C GLU A 59 45.53 110.57 -133.15
N ARG A 60 46.65 111.17 -132.72
CA ARG A 60 47.29 110.84 -131.44
C ARG A 60 46.39 111.18 -130.25
N GLU A 61 45.79 112.37 -130.25
CA GLU A 61 44.87 112.79 -129.20
C GLU A 61 43.65 111.88 -129.13
N LYS A 62 43.06 111.54 -130.29
CA LYS A 62 41.96 110.58 -130.36
C LYS A 62 42.35 109.23 -129.75
N ARG A 63 43.52 108.69 -130.08
CA ARG A 63 44.04 107.44 -129.48
C ARG A 63 44.26 107.56 -127.96
N LEU A 64 44.73 108.71 -127.48
CA LEU A 64 44.89 108.95 -126.05
C LEU A 64 43.55 109.04 -125.33
N GLN A 65 42.56 109.72 -125.93
CA GLN A 65 41.22 109.84 -125.40
C GLN A 65 40.52 108.47 -125.33
N GLU A 66 40.67 107.63 -126.36
CA GLU A 66 40.19 106.24 -126.35
C GLU A 66 40.84 105.42 -125.23
N LYS A 67 42.17 105.52 -125.05
CA LYS A 67 42.89 104.87 -123.94
C LYS A 67 42.45 105.38 -122.56
N LEU A 68 42.19 106.68 -122.43
CA LEU A 68 41.74 107.27 -121.17
C LEU A 68 40.32 106.81 -120.83
N GLN A 69 39.44 106.71 -121.84
CA GLN A 69 38.11 106.12 -121.70
C GLN A 69 38.18 104.64 -121.29
N SER A 70 39.03 103.84 -121.94
CA SER A 70 39.18 102.42 -121.58
C SER A 70 39.71 102.26 -120.15
N LEU A 71 40.73 103.04 -119.77
CA LEU A 71 41.30 103.00 -118.42
C LEU A 71 40.30 103.46 -117.35
N SER A 72 39.49 104.48 -117.64
CA SER A 72 38.42 104.93 -116.74
C SER A 72 37.35 103.86 -116.55
N GLN A 73 36.97 103.15 -117.61
CA GLN A 73 36.01 102.04 -117.52
C GLN A 73 36.57 100.87 -116.71
N GLU A 74 37.85 100.53 -116.91
CA GLU A 74 38.54 99.51 -116.11
C GLU A 74 38.60 99.90 -114.62
N PHE A 75 38.86 101.17 -114.32
CA PHE A 75 38.89 101.67 -112.94
C PHE A 75 37.53 101.58 -112.25
N GLU A 76 36.44 101.99 -112.92
CA GLU A 76 35.08 101.85 -112.35
C GLU A 76 34.69 100.38 -112.14
N LYS A 77 35.08 99.50 -113.07
CA LYS A 77 34.89 98.05 -112.91
C LYS A 77 35.70 97.50 -111.71
N TYR A 78 36.93 97.95 -111.53
CA TYR A 78 37.75 97.57 -110.38
C TYR A 78 37.14 98.08 -109.06
N LYS A 79 36.64 99.31 -109.03
CA LYS A 79 36.00 99.91 -107.86
C LYS A 79 34.78 99.12 -107.41
N THR A 80 33.88 98.80 -108.34
CA THR A 80 32.68 97.98 -108.06
C THR A 80 33.02 96.56 -107.61
N ASP A 81 34.01 95.91 -108.23
CA ASP A 81 34.50 94.60 -107.77
C ASP A 81 35.12 94.66 -106.36
N SER A 82 35.86 95.73 -106.05
CA SER A 82 36.44 95.96 -104.72
C SER A 82 35.37 96.17 -103.65
N GLU A 83 34.32 96.96 -103.94
CA GLU A 83 33.17 97.14 -103.06
C GLU A 83 32.42 95.82 -102.84
N SER A 84 32.13 95.07 -103.90
CA SER A 84 31.51 93.74 -103.82
C SER A 84 32.33 92.76 -102.97
N LYS A 85 33.65 92.72 -103.17
CA LYS A 85 34.58 91.91 -102.36
C LYS A 85 34.55 92.34 -100.89
N LYS A 86 34.51 93.64 -100.60
CA LYS A 86 34.43 94.16 -99.23
C LYS A 86 33.14 93.74 -98.54
N GLU A 87 31.99 93.84 -99.21
CA GLU A 87 30.70 93.38 -98.68
C GLU A 87 30.70 91.87 -98.40
N ARG A 88 31.24 91.07 -99.33
CA ARG A 88 31.38 89.61 -99.14
C ARG A 88 32.26 89.27 -97.94
N VAL A 89 33.38 89.98 -97.75
CA VAL A 89 34.27 89.81 -96.60
C VAL A 89 33.56 90.21 -95.30
N GLN A 90 32.82 91.31 -95.28
CA GLN A 90 32.05 91.73 -94.11
C GLN A 90 30.98 90.70 -93.72
N HIS A 91 30.21 90.20 -94.69
CA HIS A 91 29.22 89.16 -94.46
C HIS A 91 29.86 87.87 -93.93
N ALA A 92 30.96 87.42 -94.55
CA ALA A 92 31.70 86.25 -94.07
C ALA A 92 32.27 86.45 -92.65
N SER A 93 32.74 87.65 -92.32
CA SER A 93 33.22 88.00 -90.99
C SER A 93 32.11 87.93 -89.93
N MET A 94 30.91 88.44 -90.25
CA MET A 94 29.74 88.30 -89.38
C MET A 94 29.33 86.84 -89.17
N GLN A 95 29.33 86.03 -90.23
CA GLN A 95 29.04 84.60 -90.14
C GLN A 95 30.05 83.85 -89.28
N LEU A 96 31.35 84.09 -89.48
CA LEU A 96 32.41 83.51 -88.65
C LEU A 96 32.23 83.90 -87.18
N LYS A 97 31.88 85.16 -86.89
CA LYS A 97 31.64 85.60 -85.52
C LYS A 97 30.44 84.89 -84.89
N LYS A 98 29.37 84.69 -85.66
CA LYS A 98 28.19 83.91 -85.22
C LYS A 98 28.59 82.46 -84.90
N GLN A 99 29.28 81.78 -85.81
CA GLN A 99 29.73 80.40 -85.59
C GLN A 99 30.69 80.29 -84.40
N GLN A 100 31.57 81.27 -84.19
CA GLN A 100 32.46 81.25 -83.03
C GLN A 100 31.70 81.39 -81.70
N ASN A 101 30.66 82.22 -81.65
CA ASN A 101 29.81 82.33 -80.47
C ASN A 101 29.01 81.04 -80.22
N GLU A 102 28.52 80.38 -81.28
CA GLU A 102 27.85 79.08 -81.18
C GLU A 102 28.80 77.99 -80.68
N PHE A 103 30.03 77.92 -81.20
CA PHE A 103 31.05 76.99 -80.73
C PHE A 103 31.35 77.18 -79.25
N GLN A 104 31.50 78.43 -78.78
CA GLN A 104 31.71 78.73 -77.36
C GLN A 104 30.53 78.29 -76.48
N ARG A 105 29.30 78.41 -76.97
CA ARG A 105 28.11 77.93 -76.27
C ARG A 105 28.14 76.41 -76.12
N VAL A 106 28.33 75.70 -77.24
CA VAL A 106 28.41 74.23 -77.24
C VAL A 106 29.57 73.72 -76.38
N GLN A 107 30.70 74.43 -76.37
CA GLN A 107 31.84 74.08 -75.51
C GLN A 107 31.50 74.19 -74.02
N LYS A 108 30.72 75.20 -73.61
CA LYS A 108 30.24 75.34 -72.22
C LYS A 108 29.26 74.22 -71.86
N GLU A 109 28.33 73.90 -72.75
CA GLU A 109 27.36 72.81 -72.57
C GLU A 109 28.06 71.45 -72.44
N LEU A 110 29.05 71.17 -73.29
CA LEU A 110 29.87 69.96 -73.21
C LEU A 110 30.60 69.86 -71.86
N SER A 111 31.16 70.97 -71.39
CA SER A 111 31.85 71.02 -70.09
C SER A 111 30.90 70.73 -68.93
N HIS A 112 29.67 71.27 -69.00
CA HIS A 112 28.62 71.00 -68.02
C HIS A 112 28.21 69.52 -68.03
N LEU A 113 27.93 68.95 -69.20
CA LEU A 113 27.55 67.54 -69.34
C LEU A 113 28.65 66.59 -68.86
N GLN A 114 29.92 66.93 -69.11
CA GLN A 114 31.06 66.15 -68.58
C GLN A 114 31.10 66.16 -67.05
N LEU A 115 30.78 67.29 -66.41
CA LEU A 115 30.70 67.37 -64.95
C LEU A 115 29.54 66.53 -64.42
N GLU A 116 28.36 66.63 -65.04
CA GLU A 116 27.19 65.87 -64.65
C GLU A 116 27.42 64.36 -64.78
N LEU A 117 28.06 63.92 -65.88
CA LEU A 117 28.48 62.54 -66.08
C LEU A 117 29.39 62.04 -64.96
N LYS A 118 30.39 62.84 -64.55
CA LYS A 118 31.29 62.48 -63.42
C LYS A 118 30.52 62.35 -62.11
N ILE A 119 29.54 63.21 -61.86
CA ILE A 119 28.68 63.12 -60.66
C ILE A 119 27.86 61.82 -60.70
N LYS A 120 27.22 61.51 -61.84
CA LYS A 120 26.43 60.27 -62.00
C LYS A 120 27.29 59.01 -61.87
N GLN A 121 28.51 59.02 -62.41
CA GLN A 121 29.47 57.93 -62.24
C GLN A 121 29.83 57.69 -60.77
N LYS A 122 30.14 58.76 -60.01
CA LYS A 122 30.40 58.66 -58.56
C LYS A 122 29.20 58.10 -57.81
N GLN A 123 27.99 58.57 -58.13
CA GLN A 123 26.77 58.06 -57.51
C GLN A 123 26.58 56.56 -57.80
N SER A 124 26.76 56.14 -59.05
CA SER A 124 26.67 54.73 -59.44
C SER A 124 27.69 53.87 -58.69
N GLN A 125 28.92 54.36 -58.49
CA GLN A 125 29.95 53.65 -57.75
C GLN A 125 29.55 53.44 -56.28
N VAL A 126 29.00 54.47 -55.62
CA VAL A 126 28.48 54.36 -54.24
C VAL A 126 27.34 53.34 -54.16
N PHE A 127 26.42 53.33 -55.12
CA PHE A 127 25.35 52.34 -55.14
C PHE A 127 25.88 50.92 -55.33
N SER A 128 26.84 50.71 -56.23
CA SER A 128 27.49 49.41 -56.45
C SER A 128 28.19 48.89 -55.18
N GLN A 129 28.87 49.78 -54.45
CA GLN A 129 29.50 49.44 -53.18
C GLN A 129 28.47 49.01 -52.13
N ARG A 130 27.40 49.79 -51.95
CA ARG A 130 26.30 49.44 -51.02
C ARG A 130 25.64 48.11 -51.37
N LEU A 131 25.44 47.83 -52.66
CA LEU A 131 24.90 46.56 -53.13
C LEU A 131 25.81 45.39 -52.75
N SER A 132 27.12 45.58 -52.85
CA SER A 132 28.11 44.57 -52.46
C SER A 132 28.09 44.33 -50.95
N GLU A 133 27.97 45.39 -50.15
CA GLU A 133 27.82 45.31 -48.70
C GLU A 133 26.54 44.56 -48.31
N TYR A 134 25.39 44.90 -48.91
CA TYR A 134 24.15 44.17 -48.68
C TYR A 134 24.26 42.70 -49.07
N LYS A 135 24.86 42.38 -50.21
CA LYS A 135 25.08 40.99 -50.64
C LYS A 135 25.91 40.22 -49.60
N TYR A 136 26.95 40.84 -49.05
CA TYR A 136 27.76 40.24 -47.99
C TYR A 136 26.95 39.99 -46.71
N PHE A 137 26.19 40.98 -46.25
CA PHE A 137 25.33 40.83 -45.06
C PHE A 137 24.25 39.76 -45.24
N TRP A 138 23.62 39.71 -46.42
CA TRP A 138 22.63 38.67 -46.75
C TRP A 138 23.24 37.28 -46.70
N ASN A 139 24.42 37.09 -47.30
CA ASN A 139 25.12 35.80 -47.26
C ASN A 139 25.47 35.38 -45.83
N LYS A 140 25.96 36.30 -44.99
CA LYS A 140 26.24 36.02 -43.57
C LYS A 140 24.97 35.64 -42.80
N THR A 141 23.89 36.38 -43.02
CA THR A 141 22.60 36.11 -42.37
C THR A 141 22.04 34.75 -42.78
N LEU A 142 22.15 34.40 -44.06
CA LEU A 142 21.73 33.10 -44.58
C LEU A 142 22.53 31.94 -43.95
N LEU A 143 23.85 32.09 -43.79
CA LEU A 143 24.69 31.11 -43.12
C LEU A 143 24.27 30.91 -41.65
N LEU A 144 24.04 32.00 -40.92
CA LEU A 144 23.58 31.95 -39.53
C LEU A 144 22.20 31.29 -39.42
N LEU A 145 21.27 31.63 -40.31
CA LEU A 145 19.94 31.03 -40.34
C LEU A 145 20.00 29.52 -40.65
N THR A 146 20.89 29.12 -41.55
CA THR A 146 21.10 27.71 -41.89
C THR A 146 21.70 26.93 -40.71
N PHE A 147 22.67 27.52 -40.02
CA PHE A 147 23.27 26.95 -38.81
C PHE A 147 22.22 26.79 -37.70
N THR A 148 21.50 27.86 -37.36
CA THR A 148 20.48 27.82 -36.31
C THR A 148 19.36 26.83 -36.63
N LYS A 149 18.95 26.70 -37.90
CA LYS A 149 18.00 25.65 -38.33
C LYS A 149 18.53 24.25 -38.06
N ARG A 150 19.82 24.00 -38.29
CA ARG A 150 20.46 22.70 -38.00
C ARG A 150 20.47 22.41 -36.50
N GLU A 151 20.87 23.37 -35.68
CA GLU A 151 20.88 23.24 -34.21
C GLU A 151 19.48 22.96 -33.67
N LEU A 152 18.47 23.72 -34.11
CA LEU A 152 17.07 23.49 -33.73
C LEU A 152 16.58 22.09 -34.13
N THR A 153 17.06 21.58 -35.27
CA THR A 153 16.74 20.23 -35.72
C THR A 153 17.39 19.19 -34.81
N SER A 154 18.65 19.39 -34.38
CA SER A 154 19.33 18.52 -33.40
C SER A 154 18.57 18.48 -32.07
N ILE A 155 18.25 19.66 -31.52
CA ILE A 155 17.50 19.80 -30.27
C ILE A 155 16.14 19.10 -30.38
N LYS A 156 15.44 19.26 -31.51
CA LYS A 156 14.17 18.55 -31.75
C LYS A 156 14.34 17.03 -31.68
N TYR A 157 15.40 16.47 -32.27
CA TYR A 157 15.66 15.04 -32.20
C TYR A 157 15.99 14.57 -30.78
N GLU A 158 16.82 15.32 -30.05
CA GLU A 158 17.14 15.02 -28.65
C GLU A 158 15.91 15.05 -27.74
N ILE A 159 15.04 16.06 -27.89
CA ILE A 159 13.77 16.14 -27.14
C ILE A 159 12.89 14.93 -27.46
N ASN A 160 12.78 14.56 -28.75
CA ASN A 160 11.96 13.42 -29.16
C ASN A 160 12.50 12.10 -28.60
N ASP A 161 13.82 11.90 -28.63
CA ASP A 161 14.47 10.71 -28.05
C ASP A 161 14.21 10.63 -26.54
N ASN A 162 14.45 11.72 -25.80
CA ASN A 162 14.16 11.80 -24.38
C ASN A 162 12.70 11.52 -24.04
N PHE A 163 11.76 12.00 -24.87
CA PHE A 163 10.34 11.73 -24.69
C PHE A 163 10.01 10.25 -24.87
N GLN A 164 10.63 9.57 -25.84
CA GLN A 164 10.48 8.12 -26.02
C GLN A 164 11.07 7.35 -24.83
N ASN A 165 12.27 7.74 -24.37
CA ASN A 165 12.92 7.14 -23.20
C ASN A 165 12.05 7.29 -21.95
N TRP A 166 11.51 8.48 -21.69
CA TRP A 166 10.58 8.73 -20.60
C TRP A 166 9.31 7.88 -20.71
N THR A 167 8.77 7.71 -21.92
CA THR A 167 7.57 6.90 -22.16
C THR A 167 7.85 5.42 -21.87
N SER A 168 9.01 4.90 -22.29
CA SER A 168 9.44 3.53 -21.96
C SER A 168 9.58 3.34 -20.45
N LEU A 169 10.34 4.23 -19.79
CA LEU A 169 10.56 4.17 -18.34
C LEU A 169 9.25 4.23 -17.57
N LYS A 170 8.33 5.11 -17.96
CA LYS A 170 6.99 5.18 -17.36
C LYS A 170 6.25 3.84 -17.47
N GLY A 171 6.33 3.19 -18.63
CA GLY A 171 5.76 1.86 -18.85
C GLY A 171 6.39 0.79 -17.97
N GLU A 172 7.71 0.75 -17.89
CA GLU A 172 8.47 -0.18 -17.05
C GLU A 172 8.13 -0.01 -15.57
N VAL A 173 8.14 1.22 -15.06
CA VAL A 173 7.77 1.53 -13.66
C VAL A 173 6.34 1.10 -13.37
N PHE A 174 5.41 1.33 -14.30
CA PHE A 174 4.03 0.89 -14.13
C PHE A 174 3.91 -0.64 -14.03
N LEU A 175 4.63 -1.39 -14.88
CA LEU A 175 4.66 -2.84 -14.81
C LEU A 175 5.28 -3.36 -13.51
N GLN A 176 6.35 -2.72 -13.03
CA GLN A 176 6.97 -3.06 -11.76
C GLN A 176 6.01 -2.82 -10.58
N ILE A 177 5.37 -1.64 -10.52
CA ILE A 177 4.36 -1.33 -9.49
C ILE A 177 3.24 -2.37 -9.50
N LYS A 178 2.75 -2.74 -10.69
CA LYS A 178 1.71 -3.76 -10.83
C LYS A 178 2.19 -5.11 -10.30
N SER A 179 3.37 -5.57 -10.71
CA SER A 179 3.94 -6.84 -10.23
C SER A 179 4.12 -6.86 -8.72
N ILE A 180 4.65 -5.80 -8.13
CA ILE A 180 4.83 -5.68 -6.67
C ILE A 180 3.47 -5.73 -5.97
N SER A 181 2.47 -5.04 -6.51
CA SER A 181 1.11 -5.03 -5.95
C SER A 181 0.47 -6.42 -6.01
N ASP A 182 0.60 -7.12 -7.13
CA ASP A 182 0.08 -8.47 -7.32
C ASP A 182 0.77 -9.46 -6.34
N THR A 183 2.09 -9.36 -6.17
CA THR A 183 2.84 -10.17 -5.18
C THR A 183 2.39 -9.87 -3.75
N ALA A 184 2.28 -8.60 -3.38
CA ALA A 184 1.84 -8.21 -2.03
C ALA A 184 0.41 -8.69 -1.73
N LEU A 185 -0.50 -8.62 -2.71
CA LEU A 185 -1.86 -9.15 -2.57
C LEU A 185 -1.85 -10.67 -2.35
N ALA A 186 -1.01 -11.41 -3.09
CA ALA A 186 -0.87 -12.86 -2.90
C ALA A 186 -0.31 -13.22 -1.52
N GLU A 187 0.68 -12.47 -1.02
CA GLU A 187 1.23 -12.65 0.33
C GLU A 187 0.20 -12.36 1.42
N ILE A 188 -0.58 -11.27 1.28
CA ILE A 188 -1.68 -10.94 2.20
C ILE A 188 -2.71 -12.07 2.24
N ASP A 189 -3.10 -12.62 1.09
CA ASP A 189 -4.03 -13.75 1.01
C ASP A 189 -3.48 -14.99 1.73
N MET A 190 -2.20 -15.32 1.53
CA MET A 190 -1.52 -16.43 2.20
C MET A 190 -1.43 -16.24 3.72
N LEU A 191 -1.13 -15.03 4.18
CA LEU A 191 -1.10 -14.69 5.60
C LEU A 191 -2.49 -14.77 6.22
N ASN A 192 -3.53 -14.27 5.53
CA ASN A 192 -4.91 -14.37 5.99
C ASN A 192 -5.36 -15.83 6.11
N LYS A 193 -5.04 -16.68 5.13
CA LYS A 193 -5.29 -18.13 5.22
C LYS A 193 -4.59 -18.73 6.45
N SER A 194 -3.31 -18.42 6.64
CA SER A 194 -2.54 -18.93 7.79
C SER A 194 -3.10 -18.47 9.13
N LEU A 195 -3.51 -17.20 9.21
CA LEU A 195 -4.16 -16.61 10.38
C LEU A 195 -5.48 -17.32 10.71
N THR A 196 -6.32 -17.61 9.69
CA THR A 196 -7.59 -18.32 9.91
C THR A 196 -7.37 -19.74 10.46
N VAL A 197 -6.33 -20.44 9.99
CA VAL A 197 -5.93 -21.76 10.53
C VAL A 197 -5.45 -21.63 11.97
N SER A 198 -4.57 -20.67 12.25
CA SER A 198 -4.07 -20.42 13.61
C SER A 198 -5.20 -20.07 14.59
N GLN A 199 -6.16 -19.23 14.18
CA GLN A 199 -7.34 -18.90 14.96
C GLN A 199 -8.20 -20.12 15.26
N ARG A 200 -8.42 -21.02 14.27
CA ARG A 200 -9.14 -22.28 14.49
C ARG A 200 -8.43 -23.17 15.51
N ASN A 201 -7.11 -23.32 15.39
CA ASN A 201 -6.31 -24.10 16.32
C ASN A 201 -6.36 -23.53 17.74
N LYS A 202 -6.28 -22.19 17.87
CA LYS A 202 -6.43 -21.51 19.16
C LYS A 202 -7.77 -21.88 19.82
N VAL A 203 -8.88 -21.79 19.10
CA VAL A 203 -10.21 -22.14 19.64
C VAL A 203 -10.26 -23.62 20.08
N SER A 204 -9.74 -24.53 19.25
CA SER A 204 -9.66 -25.96 19.59
C SER A 204 -8.87 -26.21 20.88
N LEU A 205 -7.70 -25.57 21.01
CA LEU A 205 -6.86 -25.70 22.21
C LEU A 205 -7.51 -25.07 23.44
N GLU A 206 -8.19 -23.94 23.31
CA GLU A 206 -8.98 -23.35 24.40
C GLU A 206 -10.09 -24.30 24.88
N GLU A 207 -10.72 -25.02 23.95
CA GLU A 207 -11.77 -26.00 24.25
C GLU A 207 -11.22 -27.27 24.93
N GLU A 208 -10.09 -27.79 24.43
CA GLU A 208 -9.35 -28.88 25.08
C GLU A 208 -8.89 -28.49 26.49
N MET A 209 -8.38 -27.27 26.68
CA MET A 209 -7.95 -26.78 27.99
C MET A 209 -9.13 -26.70 28.98
N LYS A 210 -10.33 -26.30 28.52
CA LYS A 210 -11.54 -26.33 29.35
C LYS A 210 -11.90 -27.77 29.75
N CYS A 211 -11.86 -28.72 28.81
CA CYS A 211 -12.11 -30.14 29.10
C CYS A 211 -11.09 -30.71 30.10
N LEU A 212 -9.80 -30.44 29.89
CA LEU A 212 -8.73 -30.87 30.79
C LEU A 212 -8.88 -30.26 32.18
N LYS A 213 -9.32 -29.00 32.28
CA LYS A 213 -9.61 -28.36 33.57
C LYS A 213 -10.74 -29.09 34.31
N VAL A 214 -11.85 -29.40 33.63
CA VAL A 214 -12.95 -30.18 34.22
C VAL A 214 -12.48 -31.55 34.68
N LEU A 215 -11.66 -32.24 33.88
CA LEU A 215 -11.09 -33.54 34.26
C LEU A 215 -10.15 -33.43 35.47
N SER A 216 -9.30 -32.40 35.50
CA SER A 216 -8.43 -32.10 36.64
C SER A 216 -9.24 -31.84 37.91
N ASP A 217 -10.27 -30.99 37.84
CA ASP A 217 -11.15 -30.68 38.98
C ASP A 217 -11.87 -31.95 39.47
N ALA A 218 -12.34 -32.80 38.56
CA ALA A 218 -12.94 -34.09 38.89
C ALA A 218 -11.94 -35.07 39.53
N ALA A 219 -10.68 -35.09 39.07
CA ALA A 219 -9.62 -35.91 39.64
C ALA A 219 -9.25 -35.44 41.06
N ILE A 220 -9.15 -34.12 41.28
CA ILE A 220 -8.94 -33.53 42.61
C ILE A 220 -10.08 -33.91 43.55
N LEU A 221 -11.33 -33.78 43.11
CA LEU A 221 -12.51 -34.16 43.91
C LEU A 221 -12.48 -35.65 44.28
N ARG A 222 -12.15 -36.53 43.32
CA ARG A 222 -11.96 -37.96 43.58
C ARG A 222 -10.85 -38.22 44.60
N SER A 223 -9.72 -37.53 44.47
CA SER A 223 -8.61 -37.67 45.41
C SER A 223 -9.01 -37.25 46.83
N GLN A 224 -9.76 -36.16 46.98
CA GLN A 224 -10.32 -35.74 48.27
C GLN A 224 -11.30 -36.78 48.84
N GLN A 225 -12.17 -37.33 48.00
CA GLN A 225 -13.10 -38.40 48.41
C GLN A 225 -12.34 -39.67 48.84
N MET A 226 -11.28 -40.06 48.12
CA MET A 226 -10.43 -41.19 48.49
C MET A 226 -9.72 -40.94 49.82
N GLU A 227 -9.18 -39.75 50.07
CA GLU A 227 -8.53 -39.42 51.35
C GLU A 227 -9.55 -39.42 52.50
N ALA A 228 -10.76 -38.91 52.29
CA ALA A 228 -11.85 -39.02 53.27
C ALA A 228 -12.24 -40.47 53.55
N SER A 229 -12.34 -41.30 52.51
CA SER A 229 -12.59 -42.75 52.65
C SER A 229 -11.46 -43.46 53.38
N LYS A 230 -10.20 -43.11 53.08
CA LYS A 230 -9.02 -43.65 53.76
C LYS A 230 -9.00 -43.23 55.23
N GLN A 231 -9.34 -42.00 55.57
CA GLN A 231 -9.48 -41.56 56.95
C GLN A 231 -10.61 -42.33 57.66
N HIS A 232 -11.71 -42.60 56.96
CA HIS A 232 -12.78 -43.45 57.47
C HIS A 232 -12.30 -44.90 57.71
N GLU A 233 -11.53 -45.47 56.80
CA GLU A 233 -10.91 -46.79 56.94
C GLU A 233 -9.96 -46.83 58.14
N VAL A 234 -9.08 -45.84 58.32
CA VAL A 234 -8.20 -45.71 59.49
C VAL A 234 -9.02 -45.64 60.79
N ASN A 235 -10.12 -44.88 60.80
CA ASN A 235 -11.02 -44.81 61.96
C ASN A 235 -11.69 -46.16 62.25
N LEU A 236 -12.14 -46.89 61.22
CA LEU A 236 -12.69 -48.23 61.37
C LEU A 236 -11.63 -49.21 61.87
N GLN A 237 -10.40 -49.14 61.36
CA GLN A 237 -9.29 -49.99 61.79
C GLN A 237 -8.91 -49.72 63.25
N ALA A 238 -8.86 -48.45 63.67
CA ALA A 238 -8.69 -48.07 65.06
C ALA A 238 -9.83 -48.62 65.94
N ARG A 239 -11.08 -48.54 65.47
CA ARG A 239 -12.23 -49.12 66.17
C ARG A 239 -12.17 -50.65 66.26
N CYS A 240 -11.72 -51.34 65.21
CA CYS A 240 -11.48 -52.77 65.23
C CYS A 240 -10.36 -53.13 66.22
N TYR A 241 -9.29 -52.34 66.29
CA TYR A 241 -8.22 -52.54 67.27
C TYR A 241 -8.71 -52.38 68.71
N GLU A 242 -9.51 -51.34 69.00
CA GLU A 242 -10.14 -51.17 70.31
C GLU A 242 -11.08 -52.33 70.65
N LEU A 243 -11.94 -52.75 69.72
CA LEU A 243 -12.80 -53.93 69.91
C LEU A 243 -11.99 -55.22 70.11
N GLN A 244 -10.86 -55.37 69.43
CA GLN A 244 -9.96 -56.52 69.60
C GLN A 244 -9.31 -56.52 70.99
N LYS A 245 -8.91 -55.35 71.49
CA LYS A 245 -8.40 -55.17 72.85
C LYS A 245 -9.48 -55.47 73.89
N GLU A 246 -10.71 -55.01 73.66
CA GLU A 246 -11.87 -55.30 74.50
C GLU A 246 -12.19 -56.80 74.52
N ALA A 247 -12.11 -57.47 73.36
CA ALA A 247 -12.26 -58.92 73.25
C ALA A 247 -11.16 -59.70 73.98
N LEU A 248 -9.90 -59.23 73.92
CA LEU A 248 -8.78 -59.78 74.68
C LEU A 248 -8.97 -59.62 76.19
N ASP A 249 -9.42 -58.45 76.65
CA ASP A 249 -9.71 -58.22 78.07
C ASP A 249 -10.86 -59.11 78.56
N LEU A 250 -11.95 -59.19 77.79
CA LEU A 250 -13.05 -60.12 78.06
C LEU A 250 -12.57 -61.58 78.04
N GLN A 251 -11.65 -61.94 77.16
CA GLN A 251 -11.07 -63.29 77.14
C GLN A 251 -10.24 -63.56 78.40
N CYS A 252 -9.43 -62.62 78.87
CA CYS A 252 -8.75 -62.72 80.17
C CYS A 252 -9.75 -62.84 81.33
N GLN A 253 -10.87 -62.12 81.27
CA GLN A 253 -11.95 -62.24 82.26
C GLN A 253 -12.61 -63.63 82.22
N VAL A 254 -12.88 -64.18 81.03
CA VAL A 254 -13.43 -65.53 80.84
C VAL A 254 -12.43 -66.59 81.31
N GLU A 255 -11.14 -66.45 81.01
CA GLU A 255 -10.09 -67.36 81.51
C GLU A 255 -9.95 -67.29 83.03
N ALA A 256 -10.01 -66.10 83.63
CA ALA A 256 -10.00 -65.92 85.08
C ALA A 256 -11.26 -66.53 85.75
N LEU A 257 -12.44 -66.39 85.12
CA LEU A 257 -13.66 -67.06 85.55
C LEU A 257 -13.57 -68.58 85.35
N GLY A 258 -12.95 -69.04 84.27
CA GLY A 258 -12.67 -70.45 84.00
C GLY A 258 -11.76 -71.08 85.06
N LEU A 259 -10.70 -70.38 85.46
CA LEU A 259 -9.81 -70.79 86.56
C LEU A 259 -10.56 -70.82 87.91
N ARG A 260 -11.44 -69.86 88.17
CA ARG A 260 -12.34 -69.90 89.35
C ARG A 260 -13.29 -71.08 89.28
N LEU A 261 -13.89 -71.34 88.13
CA LEU A 261 -14.78 -72.48 87.93
C LEU A 261 -14.04 -73.80 88.17
N GLN A 262 -12.82 -73.95 87.64
CA GLN A 262 -11.98 -75.13 87.85
C GLN A 262 -11.61 -75.33 89.34
N LYS A 263 -11.41 -74.22 90.07
CA LYS A 263 -11.25 -74.25 91.53
C LYS A 263 -12.52 -74.71 92.25
N THR A 264 -13.69 -74.19 91.86
CA THR A 264 -14.98 -74.63 92.43
C THR A 264 -15.34 -76.07 92.05
N VAL A 265 -14.94 -76.55 90.87
CA VAL A 265 -15.13 -77.94 90.43
C VAL A 265 -14.26 -78.88 91.26
N LYS A 266 -12.99 -78.51 91.55
CA LYS A 266 -12.15 -79.25 92.50
C LYS A 266 -12.75 -79.28 93.92
N GLU A 267 -13.34 -78.18 94.37
CA GLU A 267 -14.04 -78.11 95.66
C GLU A 267 -15.34 -78.97 95.66
N LEU A 268 -16.03 -79.05 94.52
CA LEU A 268 -17.23 -79.88 94.32
C LEU A 268 -16.90 -81.38 94.27
N ASP A 269 -15.77 -81.77 93.65
CA ASP A 269 -15.32 -83.17 93.63
C ASP A 269 -14.88 -83.65 95.02
N ASN A 270 -14.27 -82.78 95.84
CA ASN A 270 -14.02 -83.06 97.27
C ASN A 270 -15.32 -83.23 98.09
N CYS A 271 -16.43 -82.56 97.70
CA CYS A 271 -17.74 -82.76 98.32
C CYS A 271 -18.47 -84.03 97.83
N LYS A 272 -18.16 -84.52 96.62
CA LYS A 272 -18.71 -85.78 96.09
C LYS A 272 -18.16 -87.01 96.79
N GLU A 273 -16.87 -87.04 97.15
CA GLU A 273 -16.30 -88.17 97.91
C GLU A 273 -16.92 -88.28 99.32
N MET A 274 -17.20 -87.14 99.96
CA MET A 274 -17.86 -87.08 101.28
C MET A 274 -19.32 -87.58 101.25
N LEU A 275 -20.01 -87.46 100.10
CA LEU A 275 -21.38 -87.94 99.91
C LEU A 275 -21.48 -89.43 99.57
N MET A 276 -20.41 -90.08 99.09
CA MET A 276 -20.37 -91.55 98.96
C MET A 276 -20.24 -92.25 100.32
N HIS A 277 -19.51 -91.68 101.28
CA HIS A 277 -19.43 -92.23 102.63
C HIS A 277 -20.73 -92.12 103.43
N LYS A 278 -21.59 -91.14 103.14
CA LYS A 278 -22.90 -90.96 103.79
C LYS A 278 -23.98 -91.95 103.32
N ARG A 279 -23.83 -92.55 102.13
CA ARG A 279 -24.81 -93.47 101.54
C ARG A 279 -24.65 -94.92 102.05
N LEU A 280 -23.43 -95.33 102.40
CA LEU A 280 -23.12 -96.64 103.01
C LEU A 280 -23.52 -96.76 104.49
N LEU A 281 -23.70 -95.65 105.22
CA LEU A 281 -24.20 -95.68 106.60
C LEU A 281 -25.72 -95.87 106.68
N LYS A 282 -26.48 -95.43 105.66
CA LYS A 282 -27.95 -95.49 105.66
C LYS A 282 -28.49 -96.90 105.35
N GLU A 283 -27.75 -97.72 104.59
CA GLU A 283 -28.08 -99.15 104.38
C GLU A 283 -27.77 -100.04 105.61
N LYS A 284 -26.87 -99.59 106.51
CA LYS A 284 -26.57 -100.30 107.77
C LYS A 284 -27.55 -99.95 108.90
N GLU A 285 -28.16 -98.77 108.88
CA GLU A 285 -29.23 -98.33 109.81
C GLU A 285 -30.56 -99.06 109.56
N ASP A 286 -30.94 -99.27 108.29
CA ASP A 286 -32.19 -99.97 107.94
C ASP A 286 -32.11 -101.50 108.18
N SER A 287 -30.91 -102.07 108.31
CA SER A 287 -30.72 -103.47 108.73
C SER A 287 -30.72 -103.66 110.27
N LEU A 288 -30.53 -102.58 111.05
CA LEU A 288 -30.48 -102.60 112.51
C LEU A 288 -31.88 -102.46 113.15
N ILE A 289 -32.79 -101.72 112.49
CA ILE A 289 -34.18 -101.54 112.91
C ILE A 289 -34.99 -102.84 112.75
N THR A 290 -34.72 -103.62 111.70
CA THR A 290 -35.38 -104.92 111.45
C THR A 290 -34.95 -105.99 112.46
N CYS A 291 -33.71 -105.94 112.96
CA CYS A 291 -33.23 -106.80 114.05
C CYS A 291 -33.74 -106.37 115.44
N GLN A 292 -34.02 -105.08 115.67
CA GLN A 292 -34.63 -104.59 116.91
C GLN A 292 -36.14 -104.87 117.01
N GLN A 293 -36.86 -104.94 115.89
CA GLN A 293 -38.29 -105.31 115.87
C GLN A 293 -38.50 -106.81 116.11
N LEU A 294 -37.61 -107.69 115.62
CA LEU A 294 -37.66 -109.14 115.87
C LEU A 294 -37.37 -109.50 117.35
N TYR A 295 -36.49 -108.76 118.02
CA TYR A 295 -36.19 -108.98 119.45
C TYR A 295 -37.36 -108.57 120.36
N LYS A 296 -38.13 -107.55 119.97
CA LYS A 296 -39.30 -107.07 120.72
C LYS A 296 -40.50 -108.04 120.65
N THR A 297 -40.76 -108.62 119.47
CA THR A 297 -41.87 -109.56 119.27
C THR A 297 -41.65 -110.89 120.00
N VAL A 298 -40.41 -111.39 120.05
CA VAL A 298 -40.05 -112.63 120.78
C VAL A 298 -40.08 -112.42 122.31
N GLN A 299 -39.79 -111.20 122.78
CA GLN A 299 -39.83 -110.85 124.20
C GLN A 299 -41.27 -110.66 124.72
N GLU A 300 -42.20 -110.24 123.86
CA GLU A 300 -43.64 -110.14 124.16
C GLU A 300 -44.35 -111.52 124.12
N GLU A 301 -43.92 -112.45 123.26
CA GLU A 301 -44.43 -113.84 123.23
C GLU A 301 -43.97 -114.69 124.44
N LEU A 302 -42.77 -114.46 124.97
CA LEU A 302 -42.28 -115.16 126.18
C LEU A 302 -43.05 -114.76 127.45
N THR A 303 -43.49 -113.50 127.56
CA THR A 303 -44.23 -112.99 128.73
C THR A 303 -45.72 -113.32 128.70
N THR A 304 -46.29 -113.61 127.52
CA THR A 304 -47.67 -114.05 127.35
C THR A 304 -47.81 -115.56 127.54
N LYS A 305 -46.80 -116.38 127.14
CA LYS A 305 -46.75 -117.81 127.48
C LYS A 305 -46.49 -118.09 128.96
N GLY A 306 -45.67 -117.28 129.64
CA GLY A 306 -45.47 -117.40 131.10
C GLY A 306 -46.71 -117.14 131.95
N ARG A 307 -47.65 -116.30 131.49
CA ARG A 307 -48.93 -116.06 132.18
C ARG A 307 -49.96 -117.18 131.96
N GLN A 308 -49.91 -117.89 130.84
CA GLN A 308 -50.77 -119.06 130.59
C GLN A 308 -50.32 -120.30 131.38
N GLU A 309 -49.02 -120.41 131.70
CA GLU A 309 -48.48 -121.52 132.50
C GLU A 309 -48.86 -121.43 133.99
N GLU A 310 -48.90 -120.22 134.57
CA GLU A 310 -49.37 -120.01 135.96
C GLU A 310 -50.88 -120.20 136.13
N ASP A 311 -51.68 -119.87 135.11
CA ASP A 311 -53.14 -120.00 135.15
C ASP A 311 -53.59 -121.48 135.06
N ILE A 312 -52.84 -122.30 134.30
CA ILE A 312 -53.01 -123.77 134.28
C ILE A 312 -52.60 -124.40 135.63
N LYS A 313 -51.56 -123.87 136.29
CA LYS A 313 -51.13 -124.32 137.64
C LYS A 313 -52.14 -124.02 138.75
N ARG A 314 -52.91 -122.93 138.65
CA ARG A 314 -53.99 -122.60 139.60
C ARG A 314 -55.23 -123.46 139.40
N ARG A 315 -55.57 -123.80 138.13
CA ARG A 315 -56.72 -124.65 137.82
C ARG A 315 -56.51 -126.11 138.21
N ILE A 316 -55.27 -126.61 138.20
CA ILE A 316 -54.93 -127.96 138.70
C ILE A 316 -55.09 -128.04 140.24
N ASN A 317 -54.66 -127.02 141.00
CA ASN A 317 -54.85 -126.99 142.46
C ASN A 317 -56.33 -126.88 142.88
N LEU A 318 -57.17 -126.21 142.08
CA LEU A 318 -58.62 -126.17 142.32
C LEU A 318 -59.28 -127.54 142.08
N ALA A 319 -58.87 -128.25 141.02
CA ALA A 319 -59.31 -129.60 140.75
C ALA A 319 -58.87 -130.61 141.84
N GLU A 320 -57.73 -130.40 142.49
CA GLU A 320 -57.25 -131.23 143.61
C GLU A 320 -57.99 -130.96 144.92
N ASN A 321 -58.39 -129.70 145.21
CA ASN A 321 -59.19 -129.37 146.40
C ASN A 321 -60.67 -129.80 146.28
N GLU A 322 -61.25 -129.72 145.08
CA GLU A 322 -62.63 -130.21 144.86
C GLU A 322 -62.71 -131.75 144.92
N LEU A 323 -61.62 -132.44 144.57
CA LEU A 323 -61.46 -133.88 144.74
C LEU A 323 -61.34 -134.31 146.21
N GLU A 324 -60.84 -133.42 147.08
CA GLU A 324 -60.75 -133.66 148.52
C GLU A 324 -62.10 -133.42 149.21
N MET A 325 -62.87 -132.44 148.74
CA MET A 325 -64.21 -132.10 149.26
C MET A 325 -65.29 -133.10 148.84
N THR A 326 -65.14 -133.73 147.66
CA THR A 326 -65.93 -134.90 147.24
C THR A 326 -65.69 -136.13 148.11
N LYS A 327 -64.62 -136.20 148.92
CA LYS A 327 -64.40 -137.29 149.89
C LYS A 327 -65.04 -137.03 151.25
N THR A 328 -65.15 -135.78 151.70
CA THR A 328 -65.68 -135.46 153.05
C THR A 328 -67.21 -135.46 153.09
N LEU A 329 -67.88 -135.00 152.04
CA LEU A 329 -69.36 -134.99 151.97
C LEU A 329 -69.96 -136.38 151.74
N LEU A 330 -69.19 -137.27 151.07
CA LEU A 330 -69.49 -138.69 150.93
C LEU A 330 -69.50 -139.42 152.30
N LEU A 331 -68.79 -138.90 153.30
CA LEU A 331 -68.77 -139.43 154.67
C LEU A 331 -69.92 -138.91 155.56
N GLN A 332 -70.38 -137.66 155.38
CA GLN A 332 -71.46 -137.07 156.20
C GLN A 332 -72.88 -137.49 155.78
N THR A 333 -73.15 -137.71 154.49
CA THR A 333 -74.50 -138.16 154.08
C THR A 333 -74.70 -139.66 154.25
N GLN A 334 -73.61 -140.43 154.37
CA GLN A 334 -73.65 -141.79 154.92
C GLN A 334 -74.14 -141.82 156.38
N GLU A 335 -74.08 -140.72 157.15
CA GLU A 335 -74.60 -140.62 158.53
C GLU A 335 -76.07 -140.14 158.63
N GLU A 336 -76.58 -139.34 157.68
CA GLU A 336 -77.98 -138.84 157.74
C GLU A 336 -79.02 -139.83 157.17
N ILE A 337 -78.59 -140.79 156.34
CA ILE A 337 -79.37 -142.00 156.01
C ILE A 337 -79.70 -142.84 157.28
N LEU A 338 -79.03 -142.60 158.41
CA LEU A 338 -79.20 -143.36 159.65
C LEU A 338 -80.12 -142.72 160.71
N THR A 339 -80.39 -141.40 160.69
CA THR A 339 -81.10 -140.73 161.80
C THR A 339 -82.58 -140.38 161.55
N LEU A 340 -83.01 -139.90 160.37
CA LEU A 340 -84.45 -139.57 160.14
C LEU A 340 -85.32 -140.74 159.66
N LYS A 341 -84.73 -141.95 159.67
CA LYS A 341 -85.42 -143.23 159.60
C LYS A 341 -86.11 -143.61 160.93
N ASN A 342 -85.97 -142.83 162.01
CA ASN A 342 -86.36 -143.26 163.36
C ASN A 342 -87.48 -142.47 164.05
N GLU A 343 -87.84 -141.28 163.58
CA GLU A 343 -88.67 -140.39 164.39
C GLU A 343 -89.59 -139.62 163.46
N SER A 344 -90.90 -139.58 163.64
CA SER A 344 -91.86 -140.29 164.45
C SER A 344 -93.15 -139.57 164.03
N PHE A 345 -94.19 -140.28 163.64
CA PHE A 345 -95.06 -140.92 164.62
C PHE A 345 -95.67 -139.84 165.52
N GLU A 346 -97.00 -139.77 165.49
CA GLU A 346 -97.80 -139.21 166.57
C GLU A 346 -97.84 -137.68 166.66
N ASN A 347 -99.01 -137.13 166.37
CA ASN A 347 -100.01 -136.76 167.39
C ASN A 347 -99.62 -135.40 167.99
N ASP A 348 -100.25 -134.29 167.62
CA ASP A 348 -101.71 -134.08 167.68
C ASP A 348 -102.26 -134.29 169.09
N THR A 349 -103.22 -133.43 169.44
CA THR A 349 -104.15 -133.56 170.57
C THR A 349 -103.60 -133.41 172.00
N LEU A 350 -103.49 -132.19 172.54
CA LEU A 350 -104.56 -131.24 172.96
C LEU A 350 -104.75 -131.31 174.49
N ALA A 351 -104.84 -130.17 175.20
CA ALA A 351 -105.79 -129.10 174.85
C ALA A 351 -105.37 -127.67 175.27
N GLN A 352 -105.90 -126.64 174.57
CA GLN A 352 -106.21 -125.33 175.19
C GLN A 352 -106.97 -125.56 176.51
N LEU A 353 -107.11 -124.55 177.40
CA LEU A 353 -108.40 -124.11 178.01
C LEU A 353 -108.11 -123.11 179.15
N LEU A 354 -108.90 -122.03 179.35
CA LEU A 354 -110.11 -122.07 180.19
C LEU A 354 -109.86 -122.90 181.46
N VAL A 355 -109.88 -122.19 182.59
CA VAL A 355 -110.34 -122.68 183.89
C VAL A 355 -109.28 -123.27 184.85
N PRO A 356 -109.46 -122.97 186.16
CA PRO A 356 -108.42 -122.69 187.14
C PRO A 356 -108.51 -123.54 188.44
N SER A 357 -107.68 -123.19 189.44
CA SER A 357 -107.83 -123.38 190.91
C SER A 357 -108.40 -124.70 191.45
N HIS A 358 -107.52 -125.63 191.88
CA HIS A 358 -107.59 -126.39 193.15
C HIS A 358 -106.33 -127.26 193.26
N THR A 359 -105.36 -127.00 194.13
CA THR A 359 -105.30 -126.03 195.21
C THR A 359 -103.84 -125.74 195.62
N CYS A 360 -103.57 -124.49 195.89
CA CYS A 360 -102.27 -123.88 196.08
C CYS A 360 -101.24 -123.94 194.94
N CYS A 361 -101.58 -123.70 193.69
CA CYS A 361 -102.60 -124.35 192.88
C CYS A 361 -102.50 -125.87 192.67
N PHE A 362 -101.56 -126.62 193.24
CA PHE A 362 -101.34 -128.06 192.99
C PHE A 362 -100.90 -128.40 191.55
#